data_AF-A0A7C5CYL7-F1
#
_entry.id   AF-A0A7C5CYL7-F1
#
_cell.length_a   1.000
_cell.length_b   1.000
_cell.length_c   1.000
_cell.angle_alpha   90.00
_cell.angle_beta   90.00
_cell.angle_gamma   90.00
#
_symmetry.space_group_name_H-M   'P 1'
#
loop_
_entity.id
_entity.type
_entity.pdbx_description
1 polymer ?
#
loop_
_entity_poly.entity_id
_entity_poly.type
_entity_poly.pdbx_seq_one_letter_code
_entity_poly.pdbx_strand_id
1 'polypeptide(L)' 'MRIAVISDLHGNMDAVSGMMGSIEDADRIICLGDVVGIGPDPAEVLETVLDDERISWVLG' A
#
# COMPACT_ATOMS: atom_id res chain seq x y z
N MET A 1 17.36 -0.86 -9.62
CA MET A 1 16.40 0.16 -9.16
C MET A 1 15.04 -0.15 -9.75
N ARG A 2 14.19 -0.80 -8.97
CA ARG A 2 12.79 -1.13 -9.27
C ARG A 2 11.88 -0.28 -8.39
N ILE A 3 10.85 0.28 -8.99
CA ILE A 3 9.86 1.10 -8.29
C ILE A 3 8.49 0.46 -8.51
N ALA A 4 7.78 0.15 -7.43
CA ALA A 4 6.38 -0.23 -7.49
C ALA A 4 5.50 1.02 -7.30
N VAL A 5 4.39 1.09 -8.03
CA VAL A 5 3.39 2.15 -7.86
C VAL A 5 2.06 1.47 -7.51
N ILE A 6 1.47 1.91 -6.40
CA ILE A 6 0.23 1.37 -5.84
C ILE A 6 -0.75 2.51 -5.58
N SER A 7 -2.04 2.23 -5.56
CA SER A 7 -3.11 3.22 -5.38
C SER A 7 -4.38 2.52 -4.92
N ASP A 8 -5.33 3.28 -4.36
CA ASP A 8 -6.72 2.84 -4.18
C ASP A 8 -6.85 1.52 -3.41
N LEU A 9 -6.15 1.44 -2.27
CA LEU A 9 -6.22 0.25 -1.42
C LEU A 9 -7.58 0.13 -0.72
N HIS A 10 -8.23 1.29 -0.44
CA HIS A 10 -9.57 1.40 0.12
C HIS A 10 -9.84 0.49 1.33
N GLY A 11 -8.85 0.22 2.18
CA GLY A 11 -9.00 -0.69 3.33
C GLY A 11 -9.21 -2.17 2.97
N ASN A 12 -8.70 -2.63 1.82
CA ASN A 12 -8.77 -4.04 1.40
C ASN A 12 -7.47 -4.79 1.74
N MET A 13 -7.41 -5.43 2.90
CA MET A 13 -6.18 -6.08 3.37
C MET A 13 -5.83 -7.35 2.57
N ASP A 14 -6.83 -8.06 2.03
CA ASP A 14 -6.60 -9.22 1.17
C ASP A 14 -5.84 -8.81 -0.11
N ALA A 15 -6.25 -7.71 -0.73
CA ALA A 15 -5.58 -7.17 -1.92
C ALA A 15 -4.15 -6.71 -1.60
N VAL A 16 -3.96 -6.00 -0.49
CA VAL A 16 -2.63 -5.55 -0.04
C VAL A 16 -1.72 -6.74 0.21
N SER A 17 -2.19 -7.77 0.93
CA SER A 17 -1.40 -8.96 1.24
C SER A 17 -0.95 -9.70 -0.01
N GLY A 18 -1.84 -9.87 -0.99
CA GLY A 18 -1.50 -10.51 -2.27
C GLY A 18 -0.54 -9.67 -3.11
N MET A 19 -0.73 -8.34 -3.13
CA MET A 19 0.11 -7.42 -3.88
C MET A 19 1.53 -7.33 -3.30
N MET A 20 1.69 -7.27 -1.97
CA MET A 20 3.00 -7.10 -1.32
C MET A 20 4.00 -8.18 -1.71
N GLY A 21 3.56 -9.43 -1.88
CA GLY A 21 4.41 -10.52 -2.37
C GLY A 21 4.88 -10.31 -3.83
N SER A 22 4.10 -9.60 -4.64
CA SER A 22 4.46 -9.33 -6.05
C SER A 22 5.44 -8.16 -6.22
N ILE A 23 5.64 -7.36 -5.16
CA ILE A 23 6.51 -6.18 -5.16
C ILE A 23 7.61 -6.28 -4.10
N GLU A 24 7.92 -7.50 -3.65
CA GLU A 24 8.92 -7.76 -2.61
C GLU A 24 10.32 -7.26 -3.01
N ASP A 25 10.65 -7.32 -4.30
CA ASP A 25 11.94 -6.94 -4.88
C ASP A 25 12.02 -5.46 -5.31
N ALA A 26 10.98 -4.66 -4.99
CA ALA A 26 10.98 -3.23 -5.23
C ALA A 26 11.92 -2.51 -4.26
N ASP A 27 12.80 -1.67 -4.80
CA ASP A 27 13.69 -0.82 -4.02
C ASP A 27 12.92 0.35 -3.37
N ARG A 28 11.84 0.81 -4.02
CA ARG A 28 10.92 1.83 -3.51
C ARG A 28 9.49 1.55 -3.92
N ILE A 29 8.54 2.01 -3.12
CA ILE A 29 7.11 1.91 -3.39
C ILE A 29 6.53 3.32 -3.32
N ILE A 30 5.72 3.69 -4.32
CA ILE A 30 4.99 4.96 -4.36
C ILE A 30 3.50 4.66 -4.22
N CYS A 31 2.88 5.13 -3.13
CA CYS A 31 1.44 5.05 -2.91
C CYS A 31 0.77 6.37 -3.33
N LEU A 32 -0.17 6.30 -4.27
CA LEU A 32 -0.84 7.49 -4.83
C LEU A 32 -2.02 8.01 -3.99
N GLY A 33 -2.32 7.38 -2.86
CA GLY A 33 -3.43 7.78 -1.97
C GLY A 33 -4.53 6.74 -1.90
N ASP A 34 -5.69 7.15 -1.36
CA ASP A 34 -6.88 6.31 -1.19
C ASP A 34 -6.60 4.97 -0.48
N VAL A 35 -5.81 5.07 0.60
CA VAL A 35 -5.39 3.92 1.43
C VAL A 35 -6.54 3.41 2.28
N VAL A 36 -7.31 4.33 2.87
CA VAL A 36 -8.50 4.04 3.67
C VAL A 36 -9.77 4.31 2.85
N GLY A 37 -10.87 3.63 3.18
CA GLY A 37 -12.10 3.79 2.40
C GLY A 37 -13.22 2.83 2.80
N ILE A 38 -13.94 2.32 1.80
CA ILE A 38 -15.13 1.47 1.96
C ILE A 38 -14.83 0.02 2.35
N GLY A 39 -13.57 -0.41 2.25
CA GLY A 39 -13.14 -1.76 2.57
C GLY A 39 -13.12 -2.05 4.08
N PRO A 40 -13.09 -3.35 4.44
CA PRO A 40 -13.35 -3.78 5.81
C PRO A 40 -12.21 -3.53 6.80
N ASP A 41 -10.98 -3.33 6.33
CA ASP A 41 -9.75 -3.34 7.13
C ASP A 41 -8.95 -2.01 7.03
N PRO A 42 -9.57 -0.84 7.29
CA PRO A 42 -8.91 0.45 7.07
C PRO A 42 -7.70 0.69 7.98
N ALA A 43 -7.73 0.19 9.21
CA ALA A 43 -6.64 0.37 10.16
C ALA A 43 -5.42 -0.46 9.77
N GLU A 44 -5.65 -1.74 9.47
CA GLU A 44 -4.63 -2.72 9.11
C GLU A 44 -3.92 -2.33 7.81
N VAL A 45 -4.68 -1.86 6.81
CA VAL A 45 -4.11 -1.36 5.56
C VAL A 45 -3.30 -0.08 5.80
N LEU A 46 -3.80 0.86 6.61
CA LEU A 46 -3.06 2.08 6.92
C LEU A 46 -1.77 1.79 7.68
N GLU A 47 -1.80 0.92 8.69
CA GLU A 47 -0.62 0.47 9.43
C GLU A 47 0.40 -0.18 8.49
N THR A 48 -0.04 -1.09 7.61
CA THR A 48 0.85 -1.73 6.62
C THR A 48 1.55 -0.71 5.71
N VAL A 49 0.83 0.33 5.27
CA VAL A 49 1.39 1.37 4.40
C VAL A 49 2.36 2.28 5.16
N LEU A 50 2.07 2.60 6.42
CA LEU A 50 2.90 3.52 7.23
C LEU A 50 4.15 2.85 7.81
N ASP A 51 4.12 1.54 8.04
CA ASP A 51 5.22 0.79 8.67
C ASP A 51 6.31 0.35 7.68
N ASP A 52 6.03 0.33 6.37
CA ASP A 52 7.04 -0.03 5.36
C ASP A 52 7.86 1.20 4.92
N GLU A 53 9.12 1.26 5.38
CA GLU A 53 10.07 2.35 5.09
C GLU A 53 10.35 2.55 3.59
N ARG A 54 10.04 1.57 2.72
CA ARG A 54 10.19 1.71 1.27
C ARG A 54 9.08 2.56 0.66
N ILE A 55 7.96 2.73 1.37
CA ILE A 55 6.78 3.44 0.89
C ILE A 55 6.95 4.94 1.06
N SER A 56 6.71 5.68 -0.02
CA SER A 56 6.44 7.11 0.00
C SER A 56 5.03 7.33 -0.50
N TRP A 57 4.25 8.16 0.19
CA TRP A 57 2.82 8.33 -0.09
C TRP A 57 2.46 9.81 -0.25
N VAL A 58 1.39 10.03 -1.01
CA VAL A 58 0.71 11.32 -1.09
C VAL A 58 -0.70 11.17 -0.54
N LEU A 59 -1.26 12.26 -0.03
CA LEU A 59 -2.65 12.27 0.40
C LEU A 59 -3.56 12.16 -0.84
N GLY A 60 -4.45 11.16 -0.83
CA GLY A 60 -5.53 10.98 -1.80
C GLY A 60 -6.75 11.81 -1.45
#